data_AF-A0A1G9BEL9-F1
#
_entry.id   AF-A0A1G9BEL9-F1
#
_cell.length_a   1.000
_cell.length_b   1.000
_cell.length_c   1.000
_cell.angle_alpha   90.00
_cell.angle_beta   90.00
_cell.angle_gamma   90.00
#
_symmetry.space_group_name_H-M   'P 1'
#
loop_
_entity.id
_entity.type
_entity.pdbx_description
1 polymer ?
#
loop_
_entity_poly.entity_id
_entity_poly.type
_entity_poly.pdbx_seq_one_letter_code
_entity_poly.pdbx_strand_id
1 'polypeptide(L)'
;MSKKSERGTSGEPSAGQDGRIVPLGRELLLIQGEHSFLLVAKASSRFTLWIETPDDEYCQTVDPDDLIVVSMPEGGPVEQARMMLELVRRYHIPLVVLPKDHPGSKRLSMVVSVAPEILLACGIQRGTHPEQHLLCSSGEFSGVSLGGVPGGVAIQNLPPRTIVKHLNE
;
A
#
# COMPACT_ATOMS: atom_id res chain seq x y z
N MET A 1 -38.74 4.77 43.99
CA MET A 1 -38.32 5.46 42.76
C MET A 1 -37.30 4.59 42.05
N SER A 2 -37.73 3.95 40.97
CA SER A 2 -36.94 3.02 40.16
C SER A 2 -35.96 3.79 39.28
N LYS A 3 -34.67 3.45 39.30
CA LYS A 3 -33.76 3.76 38.20
C LYS A 3 -33.15 2.46 37.66
N LYS A 4 -33.39 2.30 36.37
CA LYS A 4 -33.27 1.12 35.53
C LYS A 4 -31.81 0.99 35.10
N SER A 5 -31.35 -0.26 35.15
CA SER A 5 -30.09 -0.73 34.57
C SER A 5 -30.12 -0.53 33.05
N GLU A 6 -29.10 0.12 32.50
CA GLU A 6 -28.82 0.10 31.06
C GLU A 6 -27.47 -0.58 30.84
N ARG A 7 -27.59 -1.81 30.36
CA ARG A 7 -26.53 -2.69 29.90
C ARG A 7 -26.13 -2.21 28.51
N GLY A 8 -25.03 -1.46 28.41
CA GLY A 8 -24.42 -1.06 27.15
C GLY A 8 -23.72 -2.25 26.51
N THR A 9 -24.24 -2.66 25.37
CA THR A 9 -23.85 -3.83 24.57
C THR A 9 -22.39 -3.75 24.15
N SER A 10 -21.61 -4.76 24.54
CA SER A 10 -20.34 -5.12 23.91
C SER A 10 -20.58 -5.36 22.42
N GLY A 11 -20.11 -4.46 21.57
CA GLY A 11 -20.03 -4.71 20.14
C GLY A 11 -19.03 -5.84 19.91
N GLU A 12 -19.54 -7.00 19.51
CA GLU A 12 -18.74 -8.08 18.94
C GLU A 12 -18.02 -7.55 17.68
N PRO A 13 -16.77 -7.95 17.41
CA PRO A 13 -16.16 -7.71 16.11
C PRO A 13 -16.95 -8.52 15.07
N SER A 14 -17.51 -7.83 14.09
CA SER A 14 -18.20 -8.46 12.97
C SER A 14 -17.24 -9.36 12.20
N ALA A 15 -17.39 -10.67 12.39
CA ALA A 15 -16.73 -11.69 11.61
C ALA A 15 -17.24 -11.64 10.16
N GLY A 16 -16.31 -11.44 9.24
CA GLY A 16 -16.53 -11.44 7.79
C GLY A 16 -15.41 -10.76 7.02
N GLN A 17 -14.14 -10.96 7.43
CA GLN A 17 -12.99 -10.56 6.62
C GLN A 17 -12.47 -11.81 5.91
N ASP A 18 -12.87 -12.03 4.66
CA ASP A 18 -12.27 -13.04 3.78
C ASP A 18 -10.85 -12.57 3.39
N GLY A 19 -9.93 -12.59 4.37
CA GLY A 19 -8.52 -12.37 4.16
C GLY A 19 -7.89 -13.62 3.56
N ARG A 20 -7.09 -13.45 2.50
CA ARG A 20 -6.29 -14.54 1.93
C ARG A 20 -4.81 -14.25 2.07
N ILE A 21 -4.01 -15.29 2.30
CA ILE A 21 -2.55 -15.19 2.24
C ILE A 21 -2.10 -15.67 0.87
N VAL A 22 -1.39 -14.81 0.15
CA VAL A 22 -0.73 -15.15 -1.10
C VAL A 22 0.75 -15.36 -0.81
N PRO A 23 1.35 -16.51 -1.15
CA PRO A 23 2.80 -16.71 -1.00
C PRO A 23 3.57 -15.61 -1.72
N LEU A 24 4.67 -15.15 -1.15
CA LEU A 24 5.54 -14.16 -1.76
C LEU A 24 6.91 -14.22 -1.11
N GLY A 25 7.92 -14.54 -1.91
CA GLY A 25 9.32 -14.52 -1.50
C GLY A 25 10.04 -13.28 -2.03
N ARG A 26 10.91 -13.52 -3.01
CA ARG A 26 11.67 -12.47 -3.70
C ARG A 26 10.98 -11.95 -4.95
N GLU A 27 10.11 -12.74 -5.55
CA GLU A 27 9.37 -12.33 -6.75
C GLU A 27 8.41 -11.15 -6.49
N LEU A 28 7.88 -10.58 -7.56
CA LEU A 28 6.88 -9.52 -7.47
C LEU A 28 5.47 -10.09 -7.64
N LEU A 29 4.51 -9.46 -7.00
CA LEU A 29 3.09 -9.80 -7.14
C LEU A 29 2.37 -8.66 -7.86
N LEU A 30 1.83 -8.96 -9.04
CA LEU A 30 0.95 -8.07 -9.78
C LEU A 30 -0.50 -8.34 -9.39
N ILE A 31 -1.17 -7.31 -8.89
CA ILE A 31 -2.60 -7.31 -8.56
C ILE A 31 -3.29 -6.39 -9.56
N GLN A 32 -4.02 -6.96 -10.52
CA GLN A 32 -4.57 -6.24 -11.67
C GLN A 32 -6.10 -6.14 -11.57
N GLY A 33 -6.61 -4.91 -11.65
CA GLY A 33 -8.03 -4.60 -11.81
C GLY A 33 -8.43 -4.51 -13.28
N GLU A 34 -9.55 -3.86 -13.55
CA GLU A 34 -10.07 -3.60 -14.89
C GLU A 34 -9.21 -2.57 -15.64
N HIS A 35 -8.81 -1.48 -14.98
CA HIS A 35 -8.03 -0.39 -15.59
C HIS A 35 -6.80 0.02 -14.80
N SER A 36 -6.65 -0.48 -13.57
CA SER A 36 -5.54 -0.14 -12.67
C SER A 36 -4.79 -1.38 -12.21
N PHE A 37 -3.61 -1.20 -11.61
CA PHE A 37 -2.91 -2.31 -10.97
C PHE A 37 -2.05 -1.84 -9.79
N LEU A 38 -1.65 -2.82 -8.97
CA LEU A 38 -0.67 -2.69 -7.91
C LEU A 38 0.48 -3.65 -8.20
N LEU A 39 1.70 -3.20 -7.93
CA LEU A 39 2.89 -4.04 -7.92
C LEU A 39 3.41 -4.12 -6.49
N VAL A 40 3.46 -5.33 -5.94
CA VAL A 40 3.78 -5.59 -4.53
C VAL A 40 5.06 -6.41 -4.46
N ALA A 41 5.97 -6.03 -3.57
CA ALA A 41 7.16 -6.80 -3.22
C ALA A 41 7.42 -6.75 -1.72
N LYS A 42 8.16 -7.74 -1.21
CA LYS A 42 8.74 -7.67 0.13
C LYS A 42 10.06 -6.90 0.11
N ALA A 43 10.33 -6.12 1.16
CA ALA A 43 11.59 -5.41 1.31
C ALA A 43 12.81 -6.33 1.24
N SER A 44 12.68 -7.56 1.72
CA SER A 44 13.71 -8.63 1.65
C SER A 44 15.02 -8.33 2.39
N SER A 45 15.24 -7.09 2.82
CA SER A 45 16.37 -6.64 3.64
C SER A 45 15.93 -5.48 4.52
N ARG A 46 16.64 -5.28 5.63
CA ARG A 46 16.40 -4.15 6.52
C ARG A 46 17.15 -2.92 6.03
N PHE A 47 16.47 -1.78 5.94
CA PHE A 47 17.07 -0.49 5.60
C PHE A 47 16.32 0.68 6.24
N THR A 48 16.93 1.87 6.21
CA THR A 48 16.28 3.12 6.61
C THR A 48 15.67 3.77 5.38
N LEU A 49 14.36 3.95 5.39
CA LEU A 49 13.66 4.76 4.40
C LEU A 49 13.63 6.21 4.87
N TRP A 50 14.11 7.09 4.00
CA TRP A 50 14.07 8.53 4.19
C TRP A 50 12.83 9.09 3.48
N ILE A 51 12.05 9.90 4.18
CA ILE A 51 10.82 10.52 3.66
C ILE A 51 10.99 12.04 3.80
N GLU A 52 11.26 12.69 2.68
CA GLU A 52 11.42 14.14 2.60
C GLU A 52 10.06 14.79 2.40
N THR A 53 9.76 15.80 3.21
CA THR A 53 8.60 16.67 3.07
C THR A 53 9.08 18.11 2.86
N PRO A 54 8.20 19.05 2.50
CA PRO A 54 8.63 20.43 2.23
C PRO A 54 9.34 21.11 3.40
N ASP A 55 8.98 20.74 4.64
CA ASP A 55 9.41 21.41 5.86
C ASP A 55 10.23 20.50 6.80
N ASP A 56 10.29 19.19 6.55
CA ASP A 56 10.91 18.22 7.46
C ASP A 56 11.34 16.92 6.75
N GLU A 57 12.12 16.09 7.44
CA GLU A 57 12.57 14.77 7.01
C GLU A 57 12.29 13.71 8.07
N TYR A 58 11.69 12.60 7.66
CA TYR A 58 11.37 11.48 8.54
C TYR A 58 12.17 10.24 8.16
N CYS A 59 12.55 9.45 9.17
CA CYS A 59 13.18 8.15 9.00
C CYS A 59 12.23 7.04 9.44
N GLN A 60 12.07 6.02 8.61
CA GLN A 60 11.38 4.78 8.96
C GLN A 60 12.34 3.60 8.85
N THR A 61 12.36 2.72 9.85
CA THR A 61 13.01 1.41 9.71
C THR A 61 12.10 0.51 8.89
N VAL A 62 12.61 -0.05 7.81
CA VAL A 62 11.93 -1.04 6.99
C VAL A 62 12.47 -2.42 7.35
N ASP A 63 11.59 -3.34 7.71
CA ASP A 63 11.93 -4.73 8.02
C ASP A 63 11.78 -5.64 6.80
N PRO A 64 12.47 -6.80 6.75
CA PRO A 64 12.48 -7.66 5.55
C PRO A 64 11.10 -8.13 5.09
N ASP A 65 10.14 -8.23 6.01
CA ASP A 65 8.78 -8.65 5.74
C ASP A 65 7.85 -7.51 5.31
N ASP A 66 8.25 -6.26 5.50
CA ASP A 66 7.49 -5.07 5.08
C ASP A 66 7.30 -5.05 3.57
N LEU A 67 6.23 -4.38 3.14
CA LEU A 67 5.85 -4.30 1.74
C LEU A 67 6.34 -3.01 1.12
N ILE A 68 6.82 -3.10 -0.12
CA ILE A 68 6.90 -1.98 -1.06
C ILE A 68 5.77 -2.17 -2.07
N VAL A 69 4.85 -1.21 -2.12
CA VAL A 69 3.69 -1.27 -3.01
C VAL A 69 3.68 -0.05 -3.90
N VAL A 70 3.74 -0.29 -5.20
CA VAL A 70 3.52 0.74 -6.23
C VAL A 70 2.08 0.61 -6.72
N SER A 71 1.35 1.72 -6.68
CA SER A 71 0.00 1.82 -7.24
C SER A 71 0.04 2.59 -8.55
N MET A 72 -0.65 2.06 -9.55
CA MET A 72 -0.85 2.64 -10.88
C MET A 72 -2.37 2.84 -11.09
N PRO A 73 -2.95 3.94 -10.54
CA PRO A 73 -4.40 4.12 -10.47
C PRO A 73 -5.10 4.23 -11.84
N GLU A 74 -4.34 4.59 -12.88
CA GLU A 74 -4.81 4.72 -14.26
C GLU A 74 -4.22 3.63 -15.18
N GLY A 75 -3.54 2.63 -14.59
CA GLY A 75 -2.79 1.63 -15.33
C GLY A 75 -1.54 2.21 -15.98
N GLY A 76 -1.06 1.54 -17.03
CA GLY A 76 0.17 1.90 -17.74
C GLY A 76 1.18 0.74 -17.82
N PRO A 77 2.44 1.01 -18.22
CA PRO A 77 3.45 -0.04 -18.35
C PRO A 77 3.87 -0.61 -16.99
N VAL A 78 3.80 -1.93 -16.83
CA VAL A 78 4.26 -2.63 -15.61
C VAL A 78 5.74 -2.33 -15.32
N GLU A 79 6.57 -2.20 -16.36
CA GLU A 79 7.99 -1.89 -16.23
C GLU A 79 8.24 -0.51 -15.58
N GLN A 80 7.35 0.46 -15.78
CA GLN A 80 7.45 1.74 -15.09
C GLN A 80 7.29 1.59 -13.58
N ALA A 81 6.31 0.79 -13.15
CA ALA A 81 6.10 0.48 -11.74
C ALA A 81 7.25 -0.35 -11.16
N ARG A 82 7.80 -1.30 -11.93
CA ARG A 82 8.97 -2.10 -11.54
C ARG A 82 10.19 -1.21 -11.28
N MET A 83 10.47 -0.24 -12.17
CA MET A 83 11.57 0.70 -11.95
C MET A 83 11.42 1.49 -10.65
N MET A 84 10.22 2.05 -10.39
CA MET A 84 9.96 2.76 -9.14
C MET A 84 10.15 1.86 -7.91
N LEU A 85 9.60 0.65 -7.96
CA LEU A 85 9.73 -0.34 -6.90
C LEU A 85 11.20 -0.64 -6.59
N GLU A 86 12.03 -0.87 -7.60
CA GLU A 86 13.44 -1.22 -7.42
C GLU A 86 14.29 -0.02 -6.97
N LEU A 87 13.98 1.21 -7.41
CA LEU A 87 14.64 2.42 -6.89
C LEU A 87 14.48 2.54 -5.37
N VAL A 88 13.32 2.16 -4.84
CA VAL A 88 13.05 2.15 -3.40
C VAL A 88 13.64 0.90 -2.74
N ARG A 89 13.27 -0.30 -3.22
CA ARG A 89 13.59 -1.58 -2.58
C ARG A 89 15.09 -1.92 -2.61
N ARG A 90 15.79 -1.62 -3.71
CA ARG A 90 17.18 -2.03 -3.93
C ARG A 90 18.17 -0.89 -3.74
N TYR A 91 17.80 0.30 -4.17
CA TYR A 91 18.68 1.46 -4.13
C TYR A 91 18.35 2.43 -2.97
N HIS A 92 17.29 2.15 -2.21
CA HIS A 92 16.88 2.91 -1.02
C HIS A 92 16.77 4.42 -1.28
N ILE A 93 16.30 4.80 -2.48
CA ILE A 93 16.08 6.21 -2.82
C ILE A 93 15.03 6.80 -1.84
N PRO A 94 15.25 8.01 -1.32
CA PRO A 94 14.27 8.69 -0.47
C PRO A 94 12.94 8.90 -1.19
N LEU A 95 11.85 8.86 -0.42
CA LEU A 95 10.54 9.27 -0.93
C LEU A 95 10.36 10.77 -0.72
N VAL A 96 9.92 11.46 -1.77
CA VAL A 96 9.63 12.89 -1.71
C VAL A 96 8.12 13.10 -1.69
N VAL A 97 7.65 13.74 -0.64
CA VAL A 97 6.25 14.12 -0.44
C VAL A 97 6.05 15.54 -0.94
N LEU A 98 5.13 15.72 -1.87
CA LEU A 98 4.76 17.01 -2.39
C LEU A 98 3.85 17.75 -1.40
N PRO A 99 3.90 19.09 -1.35
CA PRO A 99 2.87 19.87 -0.68
C PRO A 99 1.48 19.55 -1.25
N LYS A 100 0.44 19.75 -0.43
CA LYS A 100 -0.95 19.77 -0.92
C LYS A 100 -1.09 20.81 -2.03
N ASP A 101 -1.96 20.52 -3.00
CA ASP A 101 -2.17 21.35 -4.19
C ASP A 101 -0.96 21.58 -5.11
N HIS A 102 0.17 20.89 -4.90
CA HIS A 102 1.32 21.00 -5.79
C HIS A 102 0.94 20.59 -7.24
N PRO A 103 1.29 21.40 -8.27
CA PRO A 103 0.89 21.13 -9.65
C PRO A 103 1.42 19.78 -10.18
N GLY A 104 2.53 19.30 -9.62
CA GLY A 104 3.11 18.00 -9.93
C GLY A 104 2.23 16.80 -9.51
N SER A 105 1.43 16.91 -8.44
CA SER A 105 0.58 15.80 -7.98
C SER A 105 -0.41 15.33 -9.05
N LYS A 106 -0.85 16.25 -9.92
CA LYS A 106 -1.76 15.95 -11.04
C LYS A 106 -1.10 15.16 -12.18
N ARG A 107 0.24 15.10 -12.19
CA ARG A 107 1.04 14.43 -13.22
C ARG A 107 1.60 13.09 -12.76
N LEU A 108 1.42 12.74 -11.48
CA LEU A 108 1.88 11.46 -10.94
C LEU A 108 1.00 10.33 -11.47
N SER A 109 1.52 9.58 -12.43
CA SER A 109 0.89 8.36 -12.96
C SER A 109 0.99 7.17 -11.99
N MET A 110 1.91 7.26 -11.02
CA MET A 110 2.17 6.23 -10.02
C MET A 110 2.55 6.84 -8.69
N VAL A 111 2.30 6.09 -7.62
CA VAL A 111 2.73 6.41 -6.24
C VAL A 111 3.22 5.13 -5.57
N VAL A 112 4.09 5.27 -4.58
CA VAL A 112 4.68 4.16 -3.83
C VAL A 112 4.54 4.41 -2.33
N SER A 113 4.31 3.34 -1.58
CA SER A 113 4.34 3.33 -0.12
C SER A 113 5.14 2.14 0.39
N VAL A 114 5.75 2.30 1.57
CA VAL A 114 6.54 1.26 2.24
C VAL A 114 6.12 1.09 3.70
N ALA A 115 5.49 -0.02 4.04
CA ALA A 115 5.03 -0.27 5.40
C ALA A 115 4.76 -1.77 5.66
N PRO A 116 4.68 -2.19 6.94
CA PRO A 116 4.23 -3.53 7.32
C PRO A 116 2.78 -3.80 6.89
N GLU A 117 1.93 -2.77 6.94
CA GLU A 117 0.54 -2.82 6.48
C GLU A 117 0.21 -1.54 5.70
N ILE A 118 -0.45 -1.69 4.55
CA ILE A 118 -0.82 -0.60 3.64
C ILE A 118 -2.32 -0.68 3.33
N LEU A 119 -3.04 0.39 3.66
CA LEU A 119 -4.42 0.61 3.26
C LEU A 119 -4.48 1.39 1.94
N LEU A 120 -5.25 0.87 1.00
CA LEU A 120 -5.50 1.54 -0.27
C LEU A 120 -6.71 2.45 -0.17
N ALA A 121 -6.54 3.70 -0.59
CA ALA A 121 -7.59 4.71 -0.53
C ALA A 121 -7.73 5.45 -1.86
N CYS A 122 -8.97 5.60 -2.31
CA CYS A 122 -9.32 6.57 -3.35
C CYS A 122 -9.65 7.93 -2.73
N GLY A 123 -9.53 9.00 -3.52
CA GLY A 123 -9.93 10.35 -3.11
C GLY A 123 -8.90 11.13 -2.28
N ILE A 124 -7.76 10.53 -1.94
CA ILE A 124 -6.60 11.28 -1.41
C ILE A 124 -5.76 11.85 -2.56
N GLN A 125 -5.07 12.95 -2.31
CA GLN A 125 -4.20 13.56 -3.31
C GLN A 125 -2.88 12.77 -3.44
N ARG A 126 -2.50 12.43 -4.67
CA ARG A 126 -1.32 11.63 -4.96
C ARG A 126 -0.04 12.33 -4.52
N GLY A 127 0.81 11.59 -3.82
CA GLY A 127 2.16 12.01 -3.46
C GLY A 127 2.21 13.09 -2.39
N THR A 128 1.12 13.37 -1.66
CA THR A 128 1.07 14.45 -0.64
C THR A 128 0.91 13.94 0.78
N HIS A 129 0.96 12.62 0.98
CA HIS A 129 0.81 11.99 2.28
C HIS A 129 2.16 11.41 2.71
N PRO A 130 2.75 11.86 3.82
CA PRO A 130 3.95 11.24 4.38
C PRO A 130 3.65 9.87 4.99
N GLU A 131 2.39 9.59 5.35
CA GLU A 131 1.98 8.34 5.97
C GLU A 131 2.13 7.14 5.02
N GLN A 132 3.14 6.31 5.25
CA GLN A 132 3.43 5.15 4.38
C GLN A 132 2.45 3.98 4.55
N HIS A 133 1.63 3.97 5.58
CA HIS A 133 0.56 2.97 5.74
C HIS A 133 -0.67 3.26 4.87
N LEU A 134 -0.66 4.36 4.11
CA LEU A 134 -1.73 4.79 3.22
C LEU A 134 -1.18 4.93 1.80
N LEU A 135 -1.90 4.42 0.81
CA LEU A 135 -1.49 4.54 -0.59
C LEU A 135 -2.68 4.91 -1.48
N CYS A 136 -2.48 5.93 -2.33
CA CYS A 136 -3.50 6.34 -3.28
C CYS A 136 -3.69 5.26 -4.35
N SER A 137 -4.92 4.83 -4.56
CA SER A 137 -5.30 3.83 -5.56
C SER A 137 -6.42 4.33 -6.46
N SER A 138 -6.76 3.52 -7.47
CA SER A 138 -8.05 3.66 -8.16
C SER A 138 -9.20 3.36 -7.20
N GLY A 139 -10.42 3.73 -7.62
CA GLY A 139 -11.64 3.34 -6.90
C GLY A 139 -11.83 1.83 -6.79
N GLU A 140 -11.24 1.04 -7.71
CA GLU A 140 -11.35 -0.43 -7.73
C GLU A 140 -10.73 -1.07 -6.49
N PHE A 141 -9.66 -0.47 -5.96
CA PHE A 141 -8.90 -1.01 -4.85
C PHE A 141 -9.14 -0.29 -3.52
N SER A 142 -10.04 0.69 -3.48
CA SER A 142 -10.31 1.42 -2.25
C SER A 142 -10.83 0.49 -1.14
N GLY A 143 -10.21 0.53 0.03
CA GLY A 143 -10.54 -0.34 1.18
C GLY A 143 -9.81 -1.69 1.20
N VAL A 144 -8.99 -2.00 0.21
CA VAL A 144 -8.08 -3.15 0.25
C VAL A 144 -6.96 -2.87 1.25
N SER A 145 -6.67 -3.85 2.13
CA SER A 145 -5.49 -3.84 2.99
C SER A 145 -4.50 -4.91 2.54
N LEU A 146 -3.22 -4.54 2.52
CA LEU A 146 -2.08 -5.42 2.23
C LEU A 146 -1.16 -5.46 3.44
N GLY A 147 -0.91 -6.65 3.99
CA GLY A 147 -0.02 -6.86 5.13
C GLY A 147 1.11 -7.80 4.81
N GLY A 148 2.35 -7.41 5.14
CA GLY A 148 3.50 -8.27 5.08
C GLY A 148 3.42 -9.37 6.14
N VAL A 149 3.54 -10.63 5.72
CA VAL A 149 3.64 -11.78 6.63
C VAL A 149 4.84 -12.64 6.27
N PRO A 150 5.39 -13.45 7.20
CA PRO A 150 6.46 -14.38 6.87
C PRO A 150 6.07 -15.28 5.69
N GLY A 151 6.85 -15.22 4.60
CA GLY A 151 6.64 -16.02 3.39
C GLY A 151 5.46 -15.59 2.50
N GLY A 152 4.81 -14.45 2.75
CA GLY A 152 3.67 -14.02 1.94
C GLY A 152 3.17 -12.60 2.17
N VAL A 153 1.99 -12.36 1.60
CA VAL A 153 1.21 -11.13 1.75
C VAL A 153 -0.21 -11.52 2.15
N ALA A 154 -0.67 -10.99 3.29
CA ALA A 154 -2.07 -11.02 3.66
C ALA A 154 -2.82 -9.94 2.88
N ILE A 155 -3.91 -10.31 2.22
CA ILE A 155 -4.74 -9.42 1.41
C ILE A 155 -6.17 -9.50 1.94
N GLN A 156 -6.74 -8.34 2.26
CA GLN A 156 -8.12 -8.21 2.72
C GLN A 156 -8.95 -7.36 1.76
N ASN A 157 -10.25 -7.65 1.67
CA ASN A 157 -11.23 -6.91 0.86
C ASN A 157 -10.90 -6.85 -0.64
N LEU A 158 -10.23 -7.87 -1.18
CA LEU A 158 -9.87 -7.88 -2.59
C LEU A 158 -11.13 -8.01 -3.48
N PRO A 159 -11.28 -7.17 -4.52
CA PRO A 159 -12.42 -7.26 -5.42
C PRO A 159 -12.50 -8.60 -6.17
N PRO A 160 -13.70 -9.14 -6.45
CA PRO A 160 -13.86 -10.45 -7.09
C PRO A 160 -13.27 -10.56 -8.51
N ARG A 161 -13.13 -9.44 -9.23
CA ARG A 161 -12.66 -9.40 -10.62
C ARG A 161 -11.16 -9.11 -10.74
N THR A 162 -10.43 -9.17 -9.62
CA THR A 162 -9.00 -8.89 -9.61
C THR A 162 -8.19 -10.13 -9.99
N ILE A 163 -7.22 -9.95 -10.88
CA ILE A 163 -6.28 -10.99 -11.26
C ILE A 163 -5.00 -10.83 -10.44
N VAL A 164 -4.48 -11.92 -9.86
CA VAL A 164 -3.23 -11.91 -9.10
C VAL A 164 -2.23 -12.86 -9.74
N LYS A 165 -1.05 -12.34 -10.07
CA LYS A 165 0.01 -13.08 -10.78
C LYS A 165 1.37 -12.78 -10.19
N HIS A 166 2.21 -13.81 -10.10
CA HIS A 166 3.62 -13.63 -9.85
C HIS A 166 4.34 -13.14 -11.10
N LEU A 167 5.25 -12.19 -10.94
CA LEU A 167 6.19 -11.76 -11.96
C LEU A 167 7.59 -12.08 -11.47
N ASN A 168 8.41 -12.64 -12.35
CA ASN A 168 9.82 -12.86 -12.06
C ASN A 168 10.53 -11.50 -11.82
N GLU A 169 11.56 -11.51 -10.95
CA GLU A 169 12.47 -10.37 -10.75
C GLU A 169 13.17 -9.99 -12.05
#